data_AF-A0AA37D0J5-F1
#
_entry.id   AF-A0AA37D0J5-F1
#
_cell.length_a   1.000
_cell.length_b   1.000
_cell.length_c   1.000
_cell.angle_alpha   90.00
_cell.angle_beta   90.00
_cell.angle_gamma   90.00
#
_symmetry.space_group_name_H-M   'P 1'
#
loop_
_entity.id
_entity.type
_entity.pdbx_description
1 polymer ?
#
loop_
_entity_poly.entity_id
_entity_poly.type
_entity_poly.pdbx_seq_one_letter_code
_entity_poly.pdbx_strand_id
1 'polypeptide(L)' 'MSAAQLQVELNALLGELEVIDLCPQERRALVDRIQRMMPDKAD' A
#
# COMPACT_ATOMS: atom_id res chain seq x y z
N MET A 1 -4.87 15.87 -3.54
CA MET A 1 -5.40 14.50 -3.65
C MET A 1 -6.29 14.24 -2.46
N SER A 2 -7.48 13.69 -2.67
CA SER A 2 -8.35 13.34 -1.54
C SER A 2 -7.94 11.99 -0.92
N ALA A 3 -8.28 11.76 0.35
CA ALA A 3 -8.01 10.49 1.04
C ALA A 3 -8.64 9.28 0.30
N ALA A 4 -9.79 9.49 -0.35
CA ALA A 4 -10.45 8.46 -1.16
C ALA A 4 -9.66 8.09 -2.41
N GLN A 5 -9.05 9.06 -3.10
CA GLN A 5 -8.21 8.80 -4.28
C GLN A 5 -6.94 8.04 -3.90
N LEU A 6 -6.31 8.39 -2.77
CA LEU A 6 -5.17 7.66 -2.22
C LEU A 6 -5.51 6.20 -1.90
N GLN A 7 -6.68 5.96 -1.33
CA GLN A 7 -7.14 4.60 -1.00
C GLN A 7 -7.34 3.74 -2.27
N VAL A 8 -7.86 4.34 -3.35
CA VAL A 8 -8.06 3.66 -4.63
C VAL A 8 -6.73 3.31 -5.28
N GLU A 9 -5.78 4.25 -5.35
CA GLU A 9 -4.45 3.97 -5.92
C GLU A 9 -3.68 2.95 -5.09
N LEU A 10 -3.81 2.99 -3.77
CA LEU A 10 -3.19 2.00 -2.89
C LEU A 10 -3.75 0.58 -3.17
N ASN A 11 -5.07 0.45 -3.33
CA ASN A 11 -5.68 -0.84 -3.64
C ASN A 11 -5.26 -1.34 -5.04
N ALA A 12 -5.11 -0.46 -6.03
CA ALA A 12 -4.62 -0.81 -7.35
C ALA A 12 -3.17 -1.32 -7.30
N LEU A 13 -2.28 -0.60 -6.62
CA LEU A 13 -0.89 -1.02 -6.40
C LEU A 13 -0.79 -2.36 -5.66
N LEU A 14 -1.61 -2.58 -4.64
CA LEU A 14 -1.65 -3.86 -3.93
C LEU A 14 -2.13 -5.01 -4.82
N GLY A 15 -3.09 -4.76 -5.74
CA GLY A 15 -3.52 -5.75 -6.73
C GLY A 15 -2.46 -6.07 -7.79
N GLU A 16 -1.70 -5.07 -8.24
CA GLU A 16 -0.55 -5.28 -9.13
C GLU A 16 0.55 -6.10 -8.45
N LEU A 17 0.77 -5.88 -7.15
CA LEU A 17 1.72 -6.65 -6.34
C LEU A 17 1.29 -8.11 -6.13
N GLU A 18 0.00 -8.45 -6.25
CA GLU A 18 -0.45 -9.87 -6.17
C GLU A 18 -0.09 -10.69 -7.41
N VAL A 19 0.21 -10.04 -8.53
CA VAL A 19 0.71 -10.70 -9.75
C VAL A 19 2.23 -10.94 -9.68
N ILE A 20 2.91 -10.23 -8.79
CA ILE A 20 4.32 -10.45 -8.49
C ILE A 20 4.40 -11.60 -7.49
N ASP A 21 5.16 -12.65 -7.82
CA ASP A 21 5.41 -13.79 -6.93
C ASP A 21 6.33 -13.37 -5.77
N LEU A 22 5.79 -12.53 -4.90
CA LEU A 22 6.49 -11.99 -3.73
C LEU A 22 6.47 -13.05 -2.65
N CYS A 23 7.65 -13.37 -2.14
CA CYS A 23 7.74 -14.16 -0.93
C CYS A 23 7.04 -13.42 0.22
N PRO A 24 6.43 -14.11 1.20
CA PRO A 24 5.66 -13.49 2.28
C PRO A 24 6.40 -12.36 3.03
N GLN A 25 7.73 -12.44 3.10
CA GLN A 25 8.60 -11.44 3.71
C GLN A 25 8.66 -10.13 2.90
N GLU A 26 8.73 -10.23 1.58
CA GLU A 26 8.76 -9.08 0.67
C GLU A 26 7.41 -8.35 0.67
N ARG A 27 6.31 -9.11 0.65
CA ARG A 27 4.95 -8.57 0.79
C ARG A 27 4.81 -7.76 2.08
N ARG A 28 5.32 -8.29 3.20
CA ARG A 28 5.25 -7.61 4.50
C ARG A 28 6.08 -6.33 4.54
N ALA A 29 7.29 -6.37 3.98
CA ALA A 29 8.15 -5.20 3.88
C ALA A 29 7.52 -4.06 3.06
N LEU A 30 6.82 -4.40 1.97
CA LEU A 30 6.07 -3.47 1.13
C LEU A 30 4.90 -2.83 1.90
N VAL A 31 4.06 -3.64 2.55
CA VAL A 31 2.92 -3.14 3.34
C VAL A 31 3.39 -2.21 4.46
N ASP A 32 4.42 -2.59 5.23
CA ASP A 32 4.96 -1.76 6.31
C ASP A 32 5.49 -0.41 5.77
N ARG A 33 6.14 -0.42 4.61
CA ARG A 33 6.67 0.79 3.98
C ARG A 33 5.57 1.72 3.49
N ILE A 34 4.52 1.16 2.89
CA ILE A 34 3.31 1.90 2.50
C ILE A 34 2.66 2.54 3.72
N GLN A 35 2.49 1.78 4.81
CA GLN A 35 1.87 2.29 6.04
C GLN A 35 2.65 3.48 6.63
N ARG A 36 3.99 3.47 6.56
CA ARG A 36 4.82 4.61 6.99
C ARG A 36 4.74 5.82 6.07
N MET A 37 4.39 5.61 4.80
CA MET A 37 4.25 6.68 3.80
C MET A 37 2.84 7.29 3.83
N MET A 38 1.85 6.60 4.39
CA MET A 38 0.57 7.20 4.66
C MET A 38 0.76 8.29 5.73
N PRO A 39 0.33 9.53 5.47
CA PRO A 39 0.29 10.53 6.53
C PRO A 39 -0.58 9.97 7.65
N ASP A 40 -0.11 10.10 8.90
CA ASP A 40 -0.93 9.79 10.07
C ASP A 40 -2.33 10.36 9.81
N LYS A 41 -3.36 9.56 10.02
CA LYS A 41 -4.72 10.09 10.14
C LYS A 41 -4.77 10.94 11.41
N ALA A 42 -4.12 12.10 11.34
CA ALA A 42 -4.24 13.21 12.26
C ALA A 42 -5.33 14.11 11.68
N ASP A 43 -6.57 13.63 11.82
CA ASP A 43 -7.79 14.35 12.19
C ASP A 43 -8.96 13.35 12.21
#